data_AF-A0AAU6WC62-F1
#
_entry.id   AF-A0AAU6WC62-F1
#
_cell.length_a   1.000
_cell.length_b   1.000
_cell.length_c   1.000
_cell.angle_alpha   90.00
_cell.angle_beta   90.00
_cell.angle_gamma   90.00
#
_symmetry.space_group_name_H-M   'P 1'
#
loop_
_entity.id
_entity.type
_entity.pdbx_description
1 polymer ?
#
loop_
_entity_poly.entity_id
_entity_poly.type
_entity_poly.pdbx_seq_one_letter_code
_entity_poly.pdbx_strand_id
1 'polypeptide(L)'
;MANSKNTPAKKTDRENAENGFVAPEVLRDSLQTVLVQLLDLQLVGKQIHWNVVGPNFRDLHQNLDEIVDIARRGSDEIAERMRALHATPDGLAATVTKYTKLEQPVNTEILTTNAVDMVVKALQTTVGVMREVHDPVDEADPTTADILHQYIADLEQQAWFISAETRKP
;
A
#
# COMPACT_ATOMS: atom_id res chain seq x y z
N MET A 1 -54.18 -2.26 -29.09
CA MET A 1 -53.43 -2.96 -28.03
C MET A 1 -52.82 -4.22 -28.62
N ALA A 2 -51.50 -4.23 -28.84
CA ALA A 2 -50.73 -5.45 -29.07
C ALA A 2 -49.37 -5.23 -28.40
N ASN A 3 -49.14 -6.04 -27.36
CA ASN A 3 -48.13 -5.87 -26.34
C ASN A 3 -46.74 -6.21 -26.91
N SER A 4 -45.83 -5.25 -26.89
CA SER A 4 -44.41 -5.49 -27.21
C SER A 4 -43.87 -6.49 -26.21
N LYS A 5 -43.62 -7.72 -26.65
CA LYS A 5 -42.95 -8.74 -25.84
C LYS A 5 -41.49 -8.32 -25.70
N ASN A 6 -41.23 -7.57 -24.63
CA ASN A 6 -39.90 -7.31 -24.11
C ASN A 6 -39.30 -8.66 -23.70
N THR A 7 -38.60 -9.31 -24.63
CA THR A 7 -37.86 -10.54 -24.34
C THR A 7 -36.59 -10.10 -23.63
N PRO A 8 -36.38 -10.43 -22.34
CA PRO A 8 -35.14 -10.07 -21.68
C PRO A 8 -33.99 -10.72 -22.44
N ALA A 9 -32.94 -9.94 -22.74
CA ALA A 9 -31.73 -10.47 -23.34
C ALA A 9 -31.30 -11.72 -22.56
N LYS A 10 -31.23 -12.86 -23.24
CA LYS A 10 -30.73 -14.11 -22.67
C LYS A 10 -29.31 -13.80 -22.22
N LYS A 11 -29.06 -13.80 -20.90
CA LYS A 11 -27.68 -13.74 -20.39
C LYS A 11 -26.99 -14.93 -21.03
N THR A 12 -26.00 -14.68 -21.88
CA THR A 12 -25.06 -15.72 -22.25
C THR A 12 -24.55 -16.30 -20.95
N ASP A 13 -24.39 -17.62 -20.87
CA ASP A 13 -23.68 -18.19 -19.76
C ASP A 13 -22.42 -17.35 -19.61
N ARG A 14 -22.22 -16.84 -18.40
CA ARG A 14 -20.98 -16.18 -18.03
C ARG A 14 -19.90 -17.27 -18.05
N GLU A 15 -19.54 -17.75 -19.24
CA GLU A 15 -18.18 -18.16 -19.56
C GLU A 15 -17.35 -16.89 -19.40
N ASN A 16 -17.18 -16.46 -18.14
CA ASN A 16 -16.59 -15.19 -17.76
C ASN A 16 -15.07 -15.29 -17.94
N ALA A 17 -14.71 -15.17 -19.21
CA ALA A 17 -13.58 -14.51 -19.84
C ALA A 17 -12.14 -14.91 -19.50
N GLU A 18 -11.82 -15.43 -18.31
CA GLU A 18 -10.43 -15.71 -17.95
C GLU A 18 -10.28 -17.03 -17.20
N ASN A 19 -9.49 -17.94 -17.78
CA ASN A 19 -8.99 -19.15 -17.13
C ASN A 19 -7.51 -18.91 -16.80
N GLY A 20 -7.23 -18.31 -15.64
CA GLY A 20 -5.90 -17.90 -15.22
C GLY A 20 -5.39 -18.62 -13.97
N PHE A 21 -4.16 -18.31 -13.57
CA PHE A 21 -3.63 -18.72 -12.27
C PHE A 21 -4.50 -18.13 -11.15
N VAL A 22 -4.95 -18.97 -10.23
CA VAL A 22 -5.72 -18.55 -9.05
C VAL A 22 -4.77 -18.51 -7.86
N ALA A 23 -4.65 -17.34 -7.23
CA ALA A 23 -3.77 -17.18 -6.08
C ALA A 23 -4.16 -18.16 -4.95
N PRO A 24 -3.21 -18.96 -4.43
CA PRO A 24 -3.43 -19.74 -3.23
C PRO A 24 -3.68 -18.82 -2.04
N GLU A 25 -4.33 -19.34 -0.99
CA GLU A 25 -4.71 -18.55 0.20
C GLU A 25 -3.56 -17.74 0.78
N VAL A 26 -2.39 -18.37 0.94
CA VAL A 26 -1.17 -17.71 1.44
C VAL A 26 -0.76 -16.49 0.62
N LEU A 27 -0.87 -16.54 -0.71
CA LEU A 27 -0.52 -15.44 -1.59
C LEU A 27 -1.55 -14.31 -1.46
N ARG A 28 -2.85 -14.65 -1.42
CA ARG A 28 -3.92 -13.66 -1.26
C ARG A 28 -3.80 -12.90 0.06
N ASP A 29 -3.55 -13.62 1.14
CA ASP A 29 -3.47 -13.06 2.49
C ASP A 29 -2.19 -12.23 2.67
N SER A 30 -1.08 -12.65 2.05
CA SER A 30 0.18 -11.91 2.02
C SER A 30 0.01 -10.57 1.29
N LEU A 31 -0.60 -10.58 0.10
CA LEU A 31 -0.87 -9.35 -0.66
C LEU A 31 -1.86 -8.44 0.06
N GLN A 32 -2.89 -8.99 0.69
CA GLN A 32 -3.82 -8.21 1.51
C GLN A 32 -3.12 -7.55 2.69
N THR A 33 -2.15 -8.24 3.31
CA THR A 33 -1.34 -7.71 4.42
C THR A 33 -0.51 -6.51 3.95
N VAL A 34 0.15 -6.62 2.79
CA VAL A 34 0.94 -5.53 2.18
C VAL A 34 0.05 -4.36 1.77
N LEU A 35 -1.09 -4.64 1.13
CA LEU A 35 -2.05 -3.63 0.69
C LEU A 35 -2.48 -2.72 1.86
N VAL A 36 -2.79 -3.31 3.02
CA VAL A 36 -3.19 -2.53 4.20
C VAL A 36 -2.09 -1.59 4.66
N GLN A 37 -0.83 -2.04 4.70
CA GLN A 37 0.27 -1.18 5.16
C GLN A 37 0.51 -0.01 4.19
N LEU A 38 0.44 -0.29 2.89
CA LEU A 38 0.60 0.75 1.87
C LEU A 38 -0.54 1.77 1.90
N LEU A 39 -1.79 1.34 2.10
CA LEU A 39 -2.92 2.25 2.27
C LEU A 39 -2.77 3.13 3.51
N ASP A 40 -2.36 2.55 4.64
CA ASP A 40 -2.17 3.33 5.86
C ASP A 40 -0.96 4.27 5.77
N LEU A 41 0.13 3.85 5.12
CA LEU A 41 1.31 4.69 4.90
C LEU A 41 0.97 5.97 4.14
N GLN A 42 0.00 5.92 3.22
CA GLN A 42 -0.50 7.12 2.54
C GLN A 42 -1.18 8.10 3.50
N LEU A 43 -2.02 7.57 4.41
CA LEU A 43 -2.76 8.37 5.38
C LEU A 43 -1.82 8.96 6.43
N VAL A 44 -0.92 8.14 6.98
CA VAL A 44 0.12 8.57 7.91
C VAL A 44 1.00 9.64 7.26
N GLY A 45 1.49 9.40 6.05
CA GLY A 45 2.32 10.35 5.29
C GLY A 45 1.60 11.69 5.09
N LYS A 46 0.32 11.68 4.69
CA LYS A 46 -0.46 12.92 4.51
C LYS A 46 -0.77 13.63 5.82
N GLN A 47 -1.08 12.90 6.89
CA GLN A 47 -1.33 13.49 8.20
C GLN A 47 -0.08 14.20 8.71
N ILE A 48 1.12 13.63 8.53
CA ILE A 48 2.39 14.30 8.87
C ILE A 48 2.63 15.49 7.95
N HIS A 49 2.45 15.33 6.64
CA HIS A 49 2.67 16.37 5.63
C HIS A 49 1.85 17.64 5.89
N TRP A 50 0.60 17.52 6.35
CA TRP A 50 -0.23 18.69 6.64
C TRP A 50 0.14 19.40 7.95
N ASN A 51 0.71 18.69 8.92
CA ASN A 51 0.88 19.20 10.28
C ASN A 51 2.35 19.42 10.69
N VAL A 52 3.30 19.16 9.80
CA VAL A 52 4.71 19.36 10.08
C VAL A 52 5.07 20.84 10.16
N VAL A 53 5.89 21.22 11.15
CA VAL A 53 6.37 22.59 11.40
C VAL A 53 7.84 22.58 11.83
N GLY A 54 8.57 23.67 11.58
CA GLY A 54 9.94 23.86 12.07
C GLY A 54 11.00 23.99 10.96
N PRO A 55 12.30 23.96 11.33
CA PRO A 55 13.41 24.06 10.39
C PRO A 55 13.34 22.98 9.30
N ASN A 56 13.63 23.36 8.05
CA ASN A 56 13.55 22.50 6.86
C ASN A 56 12.14 21.98 6.52
N PHE A 57 11.09 22.63 7.05
CA PHE A 57 9.68 22.31 6.78
C PHE A 57 9.40 22.02 5.30
N ARG A 58 9.78 22.92 4.40
CA ARG A 58 9.37 22.85 2.99
C ARG A 58 9.92 21.59 2.32
N ASP A 59 11.18 21.25 2.57
CA ASP A 59 11.84 20.13 1.92
C ASP A 59 11.29 18.80 2.47
N LEU A 60 11.10 18.69 3.79
CA LEU A 60 10.45 17.52 4.38
C LEU A 60 8.99 17.38 3.93
N HIS A 61 8.24 18.48 3.87
CA HIS A 61 6.86 18.50 3.37
C HIS A 61 6.75 17.97 1.94
N GLN A 62 7.71 18.32 1.07
CA GLN A 62 7.77 17.81 -0.31
C GLN A 62 8.20 16.34 -0.36
N ASN A 63 9.19 15.95 0.43
CA ASN A 63 9.63 14.55 0.48
C ASN A 63 8.51 13.61 0.98
N LEU A 64 7.66 14.06 1.90
CA LEU A 64 6.49 13.30 2.36
C LEU A 64 5.50 13.01 1.23
N ASP A 65 5.37 13.90 0.23
CA ASP A 65 4.55 13.64 -0.95
C ASP A 65 5.14 12.56 -1.84
N GLU A 66 6.46 12.50 -2.00
CA GLU A 66 7.13 11.43 -2.75
C GLU A 66 6.87 10.05 -2.14
N ILE A 67 6.91 9.94 -0.80
CA ILE A 67 6.56 8.71 -0.10
C ILE A 67 5.10 8.33 -0.35
N VAL A 68 4.18 9.29 -0.20
CA VAL A 68 2.75 9.05 -0.42
C VAL A 68 2.49 8.58 -1.85
N ASP A 69 3.20 9.13 -2.82
CA ASP A 69 3.08 8.74 -4.22
C ASP A 69 3.62 7.33 -4.48
N ILE A 70 4.74 6.94 -3.86
CA ILE A 70 5.23 5.54 -3.89
C ILE A 70 4.18 4.60 -3.27
N ALA A 71 3.66 4.94 -2.09
CA ALA A 71 2.69 4.12 -1.37
C ALA A 71 1.37 3.98 -2.14
N ARG A 72 0.92 5.04 -2.82
CA ARG A 72 -0.26 5.02 -3.71
C ARG A 72 -0.07 4.06 -4.88
N ARG A 73 1.02 4.22 -5.64
CA ARG A 73 1.34 3.33 -6.76
C ARG A 73 1.41 1.87 -6.31
N GLY A 74 2.11 1.60 -5.21
CA GLY A 74 2.22 0.25 -4.67
C GLY A 74 0.89 -0.33 -4.22
N SER A 75 0.04 0.44 -3.55
CA SER A 75 -1.27 -0.06 -3.13
C SER A 75 -2.15 -0.42 -4.32
N ASP A 76 -2.09 0.36 -5.39
CA ASP A 76 -2.86 0.13 -6.61
C ASP A 76 -2.36 -1.12 -7.34
N GLU A 77 -1.04 -1.20 -7.57
CA GLU A 77 -0.42 -2.34 -8.24
C GLU A 77 -0.63 -3.66 -7.48
N ILE A 78 -0.55 -3.66 -6.15
CA ILE A 78 -0.86 -4.83 -5.32
C ILE A 78 -2.34 -5.20 -5.44
N ALA A 79 -3.25 -4.24 -5.34
CA ALA A 79 -4.69 -4.50 -5.45
C ALA A 79 -5.08 -5.03 -6.84
N GLU A 80 -4.54 -4.45 -7.90
CA GLU A 80 -4.73 -4.91 -9.28
C GLU A 80 -4.09 -6.29 -9.50
N ARG A 81 -2.91 -6.56 -8.93
CA ARG A 81 -2.30 -7.89 -8.96
C ARG A 81 -3.20 -8.92 -8.27
N MET A 82 -3.77 -8.60 -7.11
CA MET A 82 -4.76 -9.46 -6.46
C MET A 82 -5.94 -9.76 -7.39
N ARG A 83 -6.49 -8.74 -8.08
CA ARG A 83 -7.58 -8.94 -9.05
C ARG A 83 -7.18 -9.84 -10.22
N ALA A 84 -5.97 -9.64 -10.77
CA ALA A 84 -5.43 -10.44 -11.86
C ALA A 84 -5.23 -11.92 -11.48
N LEU A 85 -5.02 -12.21 -10.19
CA LEU A 85 -4.91 -13.57 -9.65
C LEU A 85 -6.23 -14.06 -9.03
N HIS A 86 -7.35 -13.47 -9.43
CA HIS A 86 -8.71 -13.82 -9.02
C HIS A 86 -8.99 -13.66 -7.51
N ALA A 87 -8.17 -12.89 -6.78
CA ALA A 87 -8.39 -12.51 -5.40
C ALA A 87 -9.15 -11.18 -5.31
N THR A 88 -9.89 -10.96 -4.22
CA THR A 88 -10.63 -9.70 -3.99
C THR A 88 -9.89 -8.89 -2.92
N PRO A 89 -9.25 -7.75 -3.28
CA PRO A 89 -8.63 -6.86 -2.31
C PRO A 89 -9.69 -6.16 -1.46
N ASP A 90 -9.39 -5.98 -0.18
CA ASP A 90 -10.18 -5.18 0.76
C ASP A 90 -9.35 -3.97 1.23
N GLY A 91 -9.64 -2.81 0.64
CA GLY A 91 -9.05 -1.53 1.01
C GLY A 91 -9.97 -0.64 1.86
N LEU A 92 -11.01 -1.20 2.48
CA LEU A 92 -11.94 -0.41 3.30
C LEU A 92 -11.22 0.17 4.53
N ALA A 93 -11.59 1.39 4.93
CA ALA A 93 -10.99 2.05 6.10
C ALA A 93 -11.07 1.19 7.38
N ALA A 94 -12.19 0.49 7.60
CA ALA A 94 -12.35 -0.41 8.75
C ALA A 94 -11.35 -1.58 8.72
N THR A 95 -11.05 -2.11 7.54
CA THR A 95 -10.06 -3.16 7.34
C THR A 95 -8.65 -2.61 7.57
N VAL A 96 -8.35 -1.44 7.00
CA VAL A 96 -7.06 -0.77 7.21
C VAL A 96 -6.79 -0.52 8.69
N THR A 97 -7.73 0.10 9.41
CA THR A 97 -7.60 0.35 10.87
C THR A 97 -7.44 -0.94 11.67
N LYS A 98 -8.09 -2.02 11.26
CA LYS A 98 -8.04 -3.30 11.99
C LYS A 98 -6.69 -4.02 11.85
N TYR A 99 -6.02 -3.89 10.70
CA TYR A 99 -4.87 -4.73 10.34
C TYR A 99 -3.57 -3.94 10.13
N THR A 100 -3.58 -2.62 10.19
CA THR A 100 -2.35 -1.82 10.12
C THR A 100 -1.42 -2.14 11.30
N LYS A 101 -0.12 -2.20 11.01
CA LYS A 101 0.96 -2.28 12.00
C LYS A 101 1.61 -0.91 12.26
N LEU A 102 1.20 0.15 11.54
CA LEU A 102 1.83 1.47 11.64
C LEU A 102 1.33 2.23 12.87
N GLU A 103 2.25 2.87 13.57
CA GLU A 103 1.94 3.80 14.65
C GLU A 103 1.21 5.03 14.09
N GLN A 104 0.10 5.41 14.71
CA GLN A 104 -0.72 6.52 14.24
C GLN A 104 -0.21 7.87 14.78
N PRO A 105 -0.05 8.89 13.92
CA PRO A 105 0.24 10.25 14.38
C PRO A 105 -0.91 10.79 15.24
N VAL A 106 -0.57 11.55 16.29
CA VAL A 106 -1.56 12.34 17.03
C VAL A 106 -1.95 13.58 16.23
N ASN A 107 -3.21 14.01 16.33
CA ASN A 107 -3.71 15.18 15.63
C ASN A 107 -3.24 16.49 16.31
N THR A 108 -2.02 16.92 15.98
CA THR A 108 -1.37 18.13 16.50
C THR A 108 -0.24 18.57 15.56
N GLU A 109 0.35 19.75 15.80
CA GLU A 109 1.55 20.18 15.07
C GLU A 109 2.75 19.28 15.41
N ILE A 110 3.54 18.92 14.39
CA ILE A 110 4.64 17.96 14.50
C ILE A 110 5.95 18.66 14.15
N LEU A 111 6.89 18.74 15.09
CA LEU A 111 8.23 19.25 14.79
C LEU A 111 8.92 18.39 13.73
N THR A 112 9.67 19.01 12.82
CA THR A 112 10.37 18.29 11.73
C THR A 112 11.21 17.11 12.22
N THR A 113 11.92 17.22 13.34
CA THR A 113 12.69 16.11 13.93
C THR A 113 11.81 14.93 14.34
N ASN A 114 10.63 15.19 14.89
CA ASN A 114 9.69 14.13 15.28
C ASN A 114 9.03 13.52 14.04
N ALA A 115 8.71 14.34 13.04
CA ALA A 115 8.17 13.88 11.77
C ALA A 115 9.12 12.92 11.05
N VAL A 116 10.43 13.22 11.04
CA VAL A 116 11.49 12.33 10.53
C VAL A 116 11.44 10.97 11.23
N ASP A 117 11.44 10.95 12.56
CA ASP A 117 11.41 9.69 13.31
C ASP A 117 10.14 8.88 13.04
N MET A 118 8.98 9.54 13.00
CA MET A 118 7.68 8.90 12.75
C MET A 118 7.61 8.28 11.35
N VAL A 119 8.00 9.03 10.32
CA VAL A 119 7.92 8.52 8.94
C VAL A 119 8.95 7.43 8.67
N VAL A 120 10.16 7.54 9.22
CA VAL A 120 11.19 6.49 9.09
C VAL A 120 10.72 5.19 9.73
N LYS A 121 10.09 5.25 10.91
CA LYS A 121 9.47 4.06 11.53
C LYS A 121 8.35 3.48 10.66
N ALA A 122 7.46 4.32 10.12
CA ALA A 122 6.37 3.86 9.27
C ALA A 122 6.88 3.16 7.99
N LEU A 123 7.93 3.71 7.35
CA LEU A 123 8.62 3.12 6.21
C LEU A 123 9.25 1.77 6.58
N GLN A 124 10.00 1.72 7.68
CA GLN A 124 10.65 0.49 8.15
C GLN A 124 9.65 -0.60 8.52
N THR A 125 8.54 -0.27 9.16
CA THR A 125 7.46 -1.23 9.44
C THR A 125 6.83 -1.76 8.16
N THR A 126 6.54 -0.87 7.20
CA THR A 126 5.95 -1.27 5.91
C THR A 126 6.89 -2.21 5.15
N VAL A 127 8.17 -1.86 5.03
CA VAL A 127 9.21 -2.70 4.43
C VAL A 127 9.38 -4.01 5.19
N GLY A 128 9.38 -3.97 6.53
CA GLY A 128 9.47 -5.14 7.37
C GLY A 128 8.36 -6.14 7.08
N VAL A 129 7.11 -5.66 6.94
CA VAL A 129 5.97 -6.50 6.54
C VAL A 129 6.15 -7.10 5.14
N MET A 130 6.60 -6.31 4.16
CA MET A 130 6.88 -6.82 2.82
C MET A 130 7.94 -7.93 2.84
N ARG A 131 9.00 -7.74 3.63
CA ARG A 131 10.07 -8.76 3.82
C ARG A 131 9.57 -9.99 4.57
N GLU A 132 8.69 -9.84 5.56
CA GLU A 132 8.07 -10.96 6.29
C GLU A 132 7.26 -11.87 5.36
N VAL A 133 6.53 -11.30 4.40
CA VAL A 133 5.70 -12.07 3.46
C VAL A 133 6.42 -12.42 2.16
N HIS A 134 7.65 -11.96 1.97
CA HIS A 134 8.38 -12.11 0.71
C HIS A 134 8.54 -13.57 0.30
N ASP A 135 9.11 -14.42 1.16
CA ASP A 135 9.41 -15.81 0.80
C ASP A 135 8.15 -16.62 0.47
N PRO A 136 7.04 -16.53 1.24
CA PRO A 136 5.77 -17.14 0.83
C PRO A 136 5.20 -16.62 -0.49
N VAL A 137 5.39 -15.33 -0.81
CA VAL A 137 4.95 -14.75 -2.08
C VAL A 137 5.80 -15.28 -3.23
N ASP A 138 7.12 -15.30 -3.08
CA ASP A 138 8.07 -15.81 -4.08
C ASP A 138 7.84 -17.31 -4.36
N GLU A 139 7.63 -18.11 -3.31
CA GLU A 139 7.33 -19.54 -3.47
C GLU A 139 6.01 -19.78 -4.24
N ALA A 140 4.99 -18.94 -4.00
CA ALA A 140 3.69 -19.07 -4.65
C ALA A 140 3.66 -18.51 -6.08
N ASP A 141 4.32 -17.38 -6.31
CA ASP A 141 4.39 -16.70 -7.60
C ASP A 141 5.55 -15.68 -7.63
N PRO A 142 6.73 -16.07 -8.16
CA PRO A 142 7.90 -15.20 -8.27
C PRO A 142 7.62 -13.88 -9.03
N THR A 143 6.68 -13.89 -9.97
CA THR A 143 6.27 -12.68 -10.72
C THR A 143 5.68 -11.62 -9.79
N THR A 144 4.98 -12.05 -8.74
CA THR A 144 4.44 -11.13 -7.73
C THR A 144 5.53 -10.64 -6.77
N ALA A 145 6.55 -11.45 -6.49
CA ALA A 145 7.67 -11.03 -5.65
C ALA A 145 8.46 -9.86 -6.25
N ASP A 146 8.54 -9.76 -7.58
CA ASP A 146 9.15 -8.61 -8.27
C ASP A 146 8.48 -7.28 -7.91
N ILE A 147 7.16 -7.27 -7.71
CA ILE A 147 6.43 -6.08 -7.24
C ILE A 147 6.91 -5.70 -5.84
N LEU A 148 7.08 -6.67 -4.94
CA LEU A 148 7.60 -6.41 -3.59
C LEU A 148 9.03 -5.88 -3.65
N HIS A 149 9.91 -6.44 -4.49
CA HIS A 149 11.28 -5.97 -4.65
C HIS A 149 11.34 -4.48 -5.01
N GLN A 150 10.53 -4.06 -5.98
CA GLN A 150 10.47 -2.66 -6.41
C GLN A 150 10.11 -1.73 -5.25
N TYR A 151 9.01 -2.02 -4.54
CA TYR A 151 8.54 -1.14 -3.47
C TYR A 151 9.40 -1.22 -2.20
N ILE A 152 10.01 -2.37 -1.91
CA ILE A 152 11.02 -2.48 -0.84
C ILE A 152 12.18 -1.53 -1.13
N ALA A 153 12.73 -1.58 -2.35
CA ALA A 153 13.87 -0.73 -2.72
C ALA A 153 13.53 0.77 -2.64
N ASP A 154 12.37 1.16 -3.19
CA ASP A 154 11.93 2.56 -3.18
C ASP A 154 11.70 3.08 -1.76
N LEU A 155 11.04 2.30 -0.89
CA LEU A 155 10.75 2.72 0.49
C LEU A 155 12.01 2.70 1.38
N GLU A 156 12.94 1.76 1.17
CA GLU A 156 14.23 1.75 1.88
C GLU A 156 15.08 2.96 1.48
N GLN A 157 15.06 3.36 0.21
CA GLN A 157 15.74 4.57 -0.24
C GLN A 157 15.15 5.82 0.43
N GLN A 158 13.82 5.94 0.53
CA GLN A 158 13.18 7.06 1.23
C GLN A 158 13.49 7.06 2.73
N ALA A 159 13.56 5.89 3.36
CA ALA A 159 13.94 5.77 4.76
C ALA A 159 15.37 6.28 4.97
N TRP A 160 16.30 5.98 4.05
CA TRP A 160 17.64 6.56 4.06
C TRP A 160 17.62 8.08 3.88
N PHE A 161 16.98 8.59 2.82
CA PHE A 161 16.94 10.03 2.52
C PHE A 161 16.47 10.85 3.72
N ILE A 162 15.38 10.42 4.37
CA ILE A 162 14.78 11.18 5.47
C ILE A 162 15.55 10.98 6.77
N SER A 163 15.98 9.75 7.08
CA SER A 163 16.76 9.51 8.32
C SER A 163 18.12 10.21 8.30
N ALA A 164 18.68 10.50 7.13
CA ALA A 164 19.93 11.25 7.01
C ALA A 164 19.84 12.67 7.59
N GLU A 165 18.65 13.27 7.62
CA GLU A 165 18.41 14.61 8.18
C GLU A 165 18.77 14.70 9.68
N THR A 166 18.57 13.62 10.45
CA THR A 166 18.80 13.60 11.89
C THR A 166 19.98 12.73 12.32
N ARG A 167 20.62 12.01 11.38
CA ARG A 167 21.77 11.13 11.66
C ARG A 167 23.03 11.93 11.97
N LYS A 168 23.83 11.44 12.92
CA LYS A 168 25.14 12.01 13.28
C LYS A 168 26.26 11.04 12.84
N PRO A 169 27.38 11.53 12.29
CA PRO A 169 28.57 10.72 11.99
C PRO A 169 29.21 10.08 13.21
#